data_AF-A0A7S9HCN0-F1
#
_entry.id   AF-A0A7S9HCN0-F1
#
_cell.length_a   1.000
_cell.length_b   1.000
_cell.length_c   1.000
_cell.angle_alpha   90.00
_cell.angle_beta   90.00
_cell.angle_gamma   90.00
#
_symmetry.space_group_name_H-M   'P 1'
#
loop_
_entity.id
_entity.type
_entity.pdbx_description
1 polymer ?
#
loop_
_entity_poly.entity_id
_entity_poly.type
_entity_poly.pdbx_seq_one_letter_code
_entity_poly.pdbx_strand_id
1 'polypeptide(L)'
;MFKWLHPYAKTQAAYRLCQRLTPWFAAISAALLIPGTLWGLLFTPADYQQGDSFRIIYIHVPAAMLSMSTYVAMALAALVGIVWQWRTAFMAMIAMAPVGAAMTFIALFTGAAWGKPMWGTWWVWDARLTSELILFFLYCGVIALYGTFDDKQQAGKAAGVMALVGVVNIPVIHFSVEWWNTLHQGATITKFDKPSIAAEMLWPLLMNIGGMAMFIATLTCLRLKNEIIRRELHRPWVYQLLHRDKGNQDAV
;
A
#
# COMPACT_ATOMS: atom_id res chain seq x y z
N MET A 1 -2.84 17.89 -24.20
CA MET A 1 -3.61 17.09 -23.22
C MET A 1 -3.43 15.61 -23.58
N PHE A 2 -2.87 14.79 -22.69
CA PHE A 2 -2.51 13.39 -22.99
C PHE A 2 -3.77 12.55 -23.30
N LYS A 3 -4.02 12.28 -24.60
CA LYS A 3 -5.25 11.63 -25.08
C LYS A 3 -5.47 10.21 -24.51
N TRP A 4 -4.42 9.53 -24.03
CA TRP A 4 -4.54 8.18 -23.46
C TRP A 4 -5.06 8.15 -22.01
N LEU A 5 -4.87 9.21 -21.22
CA LEU A 5 -5.27 9.24 -19.81
C LEU A 5 -6.75 9.65 -19.62
N HIS A 6 -7.28 10.46 -20.54
CA HIS A 6 -8.64 10.98 -20.52
C HIS A 6 -9.77 9.92 -20.44
N PRO A 7 -9.66 8.72 -21.04
CA PRO A 7 -10.69 7.68 -20.91
C PRO A 7 -10.91 7.21 -19.47
N TYR A 8 -9.88 7.17 -18.63
CA TYR A 8 -9.96 6.69 -17.24
C TYR A 8 -10.47 7.74 -16.24
N ALA A 9 -10.65 8.98 -16.69
CA ALA A 9 -11.47 9.95 -15.97
C ALA A 9 -12.94 9.49 -15.90
N LYS A 10 -13.38 8.61 -16.81
CA LYS A 10 -14.71 7.99 -16.76
C LYS A 10 -14.71 6.82 -15.77
N THR A 11 -15.62 6.88 -14.80
CA THR A 11 -15.82 5.86 -13.76
C THR A 11 -16.05 4.46 -14.33
N GLN A 12 -16.84 4.32 -15.40
CA GLN A 12 -17.07 3.03 -16.05
C GLN A 12 -15.80 2.42 -16.66
N ALA A 13 -14.92 3.22 -17.25
CA ALA A 13 -13.67 2.74 -17.83
C ALA A 13 -12.70 2.30 -16.73
N ALA A 14 -12.59 3.09 -15.65
CA ALA A 14 -11.81 2.73 -14.46
C ALA A 14 -12.32 1.43 -13.81
N TYR A 15 -13.64 1.26 -13.70
CA TYR A 15 -14.26 0.04 -13.20
C TYR A 15 -13.90 -1.19 -14.04
N ARG A 16 -14.05 -1.11 -15.36
CA ARG A 16 -13.71 -2.20 -16.30
C ARG A 16 -12.22 -2.55 -16.25
N LEU A 17 -11.35 -1.54 -16.15
CA LEU A 17 -9.91 -1.76 -15.99
C LEU A 17 -9.63 -2.54 -14.71
N CYS A 18 -10.15 -2.09 -13.57
CA CYS A 18 -9.98 -2.79 -12.30
C CYS A 18 -10.51 -4.22 -12.38
N GLN A 19 -11.69 -4.44 -12.98
CA GLN A 19 -12.28 -5.76 -13.16
C GLN A 19 -11.36 -6.68 -13.99
N ARG A 20 -10.74 -6.16 -15.06
CA ARG A 20 -9.82 -6.93 -15.90
C ARG A 20 -8.51 -7.25 -15.20
N LEU A 21 -7.96 -6.32 -14.41
CA LEU A 21 -6.66 -6.47 -13.76
C LEU A 21 -6.70 -7.31 -12.48
N THR A 22 -7.80 -7.23 -11.72
CA THR A 22 -7.95 -7.93 -10.42
C THR A 22 -7.55 -9.41 -10.45
N PRO A 23 -8.03 -10.27 -11.39
CA PRO A 23 -7.67 -11.69 -11.38
C PRO A 23 -6.17 -11.91 -11.65
N TRP A 24 -5.54 -11.09 -12.48
CA TRP A 24 -4.10 -11.20 -12.76
C TRP A 24 -3.27 -10.79 -11.54
N PHE A 25 -3.61 -9.67 -10.90
CA PHE A 25 -2.93 -9.26 -9.67
C PHE A 25 -3.11 -10.30 -8.55
N ALA A 26 -4.30 -10.89 -8.42
CA ALA A 26 -4.54 -11.95 -7.43
C ALA A 26 -3.72 -13.21 -7.73
N ALA A 27 -3.68 -13.65 -9.00
CA ALA A 27 -2.92 -14.83 -9.41
C ALA A 27 -1.41 -14.64 -9.22
N ILE A 28 -0.87 -13.50 -9.65
CA ILE A 28 0.56 -13.19 -9.47
C ILE A 28 0.89 -13.03 -7.99
N SER A 29 0.01 -12.39 -7.22
CA SER A 29 0.17 -12.28 -5.77
C SER A 29 0.30 -13.65 -5.11
N ALA A 30 -0.60 -14.59 -5.40
CA ALA A 30 -0.54 -15.94 -4.85
C ALA A 30 0.73 -16.68 -5.31
N ALA A 31 1.06 -16.57 -6.60
CA ALA A 31 2.23 -17.21 -7.19
C ALA A 31 3.57 -16.70 -6.63
N LEU A 32 3.63 -15.47 -6.10
CA LEU A 32 4.83 -14.91 -5.51
C LEU A 32 4.85 -15.01 -3.98
N LEU A 33 3.76 -14.65 -3.28
CA LEU A 33 3.72 -14.63 -1.83
C LEU A 33 3.83 -16.03 -1.22
N ILE A 34 3.10 -17.01 -1.76
CA ILE A 34 3.09 -18.37 -1.18
C ILE A 34 4.49 -18.97 -1.20
N PRO A 35 5.15 -19.13 -2.37
CA PRO A 35 6.50 -19.68 -2.39
C PRO A 35 7.53 -18.74 -1.76
N GLY A 36 7.41 -17.42 -1.90
CA GLY A 36 8.34 -16.47 -1.30
C GLY A 36 8.33 -16.51 0.23
N THR A 37 7.15 -16.63 0.84
CA THR A 37 7.00 -16.74 2.29
C THR A 37 7.44 -18.12 2.77
N LEU A 38 7.05 -19.21 2.09
CA LEU A 38 7.49 -20.56 2.47
C LEU A 38 9.02 -20.73 2.37
N TRP A 39 9.61 -20.26 1.28
CA TRP A 39 11.07 -20.27 1.10
C TRP A 39 11.74 -19.45 2.19
N GLY A 40 11.31 -18.20 2.38
CA GLY A 40 11.86 -17.29 3.39
C GLY A 40 11.79 -17.85 4.81
N LEU A 41 10.65 -18.41 5.22
CA LEU A 41 10.45 -18.84 6.59
C LEU A 41 11.03 -20.22 6.91
N LEU A 42 11.05 -21.15 5.94
CA LEU A 42 11.40 -22.55 6.23
C LEU A 42 12.79 -22.96 5.74
N PHE A 43 13.29 -22.35 4.67
CA PHE A 43 14.47 -22.87 3.96
C PHE A 43 15.67 -21.93 3.93
N THR A 44 15.49 -20.64 4.24
CA THR A 44 16.65 -19.74 4.30
C THR A 44 17.51 -20.02 5.53
N PRO A 45 18.85 -19.91 5.43
CA PRO A 45 19.71 -20.07 6.60
C PRO A 45 19.48 -18.94 7.61
N ALA A 46 19.76 -19.22 8.89
CA ALA A 46 19.71 -18.21 9.93
C ALA A 46 20.78 -17.13 9.68
N ASP A 47 20.47 -15.87 10.01
CA ASP A 47 21.44 -14.78 9.91
C ASP A 47 22.52 -14.92 11.00
N TYR A 48 23.77 -14.59 10.65
CA TYR A 48 24.91 -14.73 11.56
C TYR A 48 24.78 -13.89 12.83
N GLN A 49 24.17 -12.70 12.76
CA GLN A 49 23.98 -11.81 13.91
C GLN A 49 22.59 -11.96 14.51
N GLN A 50 21.56 -12.11 13.67
CA GLN A 50 20.15 -12.03 14.08
C GLN A 50 19.49 -13.40 14.29
N GLY A 51 20.15 -14.50 13.93
CA GLY A 51 19.59 -15.84 13.97
C GLY A 51 18.31 -15.96 13.15
N ASP A 52 17.34 -16.74 13.64
CA ASP A 52 16.03 -16.89 12.98
C ASP A 52 15.14 -15.64 13.08
N SER A 53 15.47 -14.68 13.95
CA SER A 53 14.68 -13.44 14.07
C SER A 53 14.71 -12.60 12.79
N PHE A 54 15.78 -12.73 11.98
CA PHE A 54 15.88 -12.12 10.66
C PHE A 54 14.71 -12.48 9.74
N ARG A 55 14.10 -13.67 9.88
CA ARG A 55 13.01 -14.12 9.00
C ARG A 55 11.79 -13.19 9.02
N ILE A 56 11.64 -12.34 10.05
CA ILE A 56 10.63 -11.28 10.11
C ILE A 56 10.74 -10.32 8.91
N ILE A 57 11.93 -10.18 8.31
CA ILE A 57 12.19 -9.35 7.13
C ILE A 57 11.22 -9.61 5.98
N TYR A 58 10.82 -10.88 5.79
CA TYR A 58 9.98 -11.32 4.68
C TYR A 58 8.56 -10.76 4.75
N ILE A 59 8.15 -10.23 5.91
CA ILE A 59 6.88 -9.56 6.11
C ILE A 59 7.11 -8.07 6.37
N HIS A 60 8.05 -7.74 7.28
CA HIS A 60 8.28 -6.38 7.74
C HIS A 60 8.73 -5.44 6.61
N VAL A 61 9.76 -5.82 5.84
CA VAL A 61 10.32 -4.94 4.80
C VAL A 61 9.32 -4.70 3.67
N PRO A 62 8.63 -5.71 3.11
CA PRO A 62 7.55 -5.47 2.16
C PRO A 62 6.46 -4.55 2.72
N ALA A 63 6.03 -4.75 3.96
CA ALA A 63 5.00 -3.92 4.59
C ALA A 63 5.45 -2.45 4.74
N ALA A 64 6.66 -2.20 5.23
CA ALA A 64 7.21 -0.85 5.38
C ALA A 64 7.44 -0.14 4.03
N MET A 65 7.94 -0.85 3.01
CA MET A 65 8.13 -0.27 1.67
C MET A 65 6.79 0.09 1.04
N LEU A 66 5.78 -0.77 1.18
CA LEU A 66 4.48 -0.60 0.57
C LEU A 66 3.59 0.39 1.35
N SER A 67 3.77 0.54 2.66
CA SER A 67 3.11 1.59 3.46
C SER A 67 3.49 2.97 2.94
N MET A 68 4.79 3.23 2.73
CA MET A 68 5.29 4.49 2.19
C MET A 68 4.89 4.68 0.72
N SER A 69 5.08 3.65 -0.12
CA SER A 69 4.77 3.73 -1.55
C SER A 69 3.27 3.98 -1.81
N THR A 70 2.39 3.38 -1.01
CA THR A 70 0.95 3.60 -1.10
C THR A 70 0.58 5.02 -0.72
N TYR A 71 1.27 5.63 0.25
CA TYR A 71 0.99 7.01 0.66
C TYR A 71 1.43 7.99 -0.45
N VAL A 72 2.57 7.73 -1.10
CA VAL A 72 2.99 8.47 -2.29
C VAL A 72 1.95 8.32 -3.41
N ALA A 73 1.46 7.11 -3.68
CA ALA A 73 0.42 6.88 -4.68
C ALA A 73 -0.87 7.64 -4.36
N MET A 74 -1.26 7.72 -3.08
CA MET A 74 -2.38 8.55 -2.62
C MET A 74 -2.14 10.04 -2.84
N ALA A 75 -0.95 10.55 -2.50
CA ALA A 75 -0.60 11.95 -2.71
C ALA A 75 -0.61 12.29 -4.22
N LEU A 76 -0.11 11.41 -5.08
CA LEU A 76 -0.20 11.57 -6.53
C LEU A 76 -1.65 11.56 -7.03
N ALA A 77 -2.49 10.64 -6.53
CA ALA A 77 -3.90 10.62 -6.86
C ALA A 77 -4.63 11.90 -6.38
N ALA A 78 -4.29 12.41 -5.19
CA ALA A 78 -4.79 13.67 -4.67
C ALA A 78 -4.36 14.86 -5.55
N LEU A 79 -3.09 14.91 -5.95
CA LEU A 79 -2.56 15.92 -6.87
C LEU A 79 -3.34 15.91 -8.18
N VAL A 80 -3.54 14.71 -8.76
CA VAL A 80 -4.31 14.56 -10.00
C VAL A 80 -5.74 15.05 -9.83
N GLY A 81 -6.38 14.68 -8.71
CA GLY A 81 -7.73 15.12 -8.37
C GLY A 81 -7.86 16.63 -8.17
N ILE A 82 -6.85 17.29 -7.60
CA ILE A 82 -6.86 18.74 -7.33
C ILE A 82 -6.49 19.54 -8.58
N VAL A 83 -5.41 19.19 -9.28
CA VAL A 83 -4.91 19.98 -10.42
C VAL A 83 -5.81 19.81 -11.64
N TRP A 84 -6.24 18.58 -11.95
CA TRP A 84 -7.08 18.30 -13.12
C TRP A 84 -8.57 18.12 -12.80
N GLN A 85 -8.97 18.26 -11.54
CA GLN A 85 -10.37 18.08 -11.10
C GLN A 85 -10.95 16.68 -11.43
N TRP A 86 -10.11 15.64 -11.44
CA TRP A 86 -10.54 14.27 -11.74
C TRP A 86 -11.18 13.61 -10.51
N ARG A 87 -12.51 13.47 -10.53
CA ARG A 87 -13.27 12.82 -9.44
C ARG A 87 -12.82 11.39 -9.15
N THR A 88 -12.45 10.62 -10.18
CA THR A 88 -11.95 9.24 -10.03
C THR A 88 -10.62 9.17 -9.30
N ALA A 89 -9.80 10.23 -9.33
CA ALA A 89 -8.52 10.26 -8.63
C ALA A 89 -8.73 10.30 -7.11
N PHE A 90 -9.71 11.08 -6.62
CA PHE A 90 -10.08 11.04 -5.20
C PHE A 90 -10.71 9.70 -4.78
N MET A 91 -11.44 9.02 -5.69
CA MET A 91 -11.92 7.65 -5.44
C MET A 91 -10.76 6.67 -5.27
N ALA A 92 -9.74 6.77 -6.12
CA ALA A 92 -8.53 5.93 -6.03
C ALA A 92 -7.76 6.20 -4.73
N MET A 93 -7.57 7.47 -4.37
CA MET A 93 -6.92 7.88 -3.12
C MET A 93 -7.59 7.22 -1.90
N ILE A 94 -8.91 7.34 -1.77
CA ILE A 94 -9.61 6.78 -0.60
C ILE A 94 -9.73 5.25 -0.66
N ALA A 95 -9.68 4.64 -1.85
CA ALA A 95 -9.59 3.20 -1.99
C ALA A 95 -8.27 2.65 -1.43
N MET A 96 -7.16 3.37 -1.64
CA MET A 96 -5.82 3.02 -1.16
C MET A 96 -5.64 3.23 0.36
N ALA A 97 -6.28 4.24 0.95
CA ALA A 97 -5.98 4.66 2.31
C ALA A 97 -6.04 3.55 3.37
N PRO A 98 -7.08 2.69 3.44
CA PRO A 98 -7.12 1.61 4.44
C PRO A 98 -6.11 0.49 4.16
N VAL A 99 -5.73 0.28 2.89
CA VAL A 99 -4.73 -0.72 2.52
C VAL A 99 -3.35 -0.26 2.99
N GLY A 100 -3.01 1.00 2.73
CA GLY A 100 -1.77 1.61 3.22
C GLY A 100 -1.70 1.65 4.76
N ALA A 101 -2.80 2.04 5.43
CA ALA A 101 -2.89 2.01 6.89
C ALA A 101 -2.61 0.63 7.49
N ALA A 102 -3.17 -0.43 6.87
CA ALA A 102 -2.93 -1.79 7.30
C ALA A 102 -1.45 -2.20 7.10
N MET A 103 -0.82 -1.80 5.99
CA MET A 103 0.61 -2.03 5.77
C MET A 103 1.46 -1.30 6.81
N THR A 104 1.15 -0.04 7.14
CA THR A 104 1.85 0.70 8.20
C THR A 104 1.69 0.02 9.55
N PHE A 105 0.48 -0.45 9.90
CA PHE A 105 0.26 -1.18 11.14
C PHE A 105 1.08 -2.48 11.19
N ILE A 106 1.08 -3.26 10.10
CA ILE A 106 1.90 -4.48 10.01
C ILE A 106 3.39 -4.13 10.15
N ALA A 107 3.86 -3.07 9.50
CA ALA A 107 5.24 -2.60 9.60
C ALA A 107 5.62 -2.23 11.04
N LEU A 108 4.78 -1.44 11.73
CA LEU A 108 4.98 -1.06 13.13
C LEU A 108 4.99 -2.27 14.06
N PHE A 109 4.02 -3.16 13.91
CA PHE A 109 3.88 -4.34 14.76
C PHE A 109 5.04 -5.31 14.58
N THR A 110 5.36 -5.67 13.33
CA THR A 110 6.48 -6.55 13.01
C THR A 110 7.83 -5.92 13.32
N GLY A 111 7.95 -4.60 13.15
CA GLY A 111 9.16 -3.85 13.51
C GLY A 111 9.41 -3.85 15.01
N ALA A 112 8.37 -3.66 15.82
CA ALA A 112 8.47 -3.78 17.28
C ALA A 112 8.85 -5.21 17.71
N ALA A 113 8.24 -6.22 17.09
CA ALA A 113 8.57 -7.63 17.33
C ALA A 113 10.02 -7.97 16.97
N TRP A 114 10.55 -7.38 15.89
CA TRP A 114 11.93 -7.55 15.49
C TRP A 114 12.90 -6.75 16.37
N GLY A 115 12.50 -5.57 16.86
CA GLY A 115 13.31 -4.76 17.76
C GLY A 115 13.62 -5.46 19.09
N LYS A 116 12.69 -6.27 19.62
CA LYS A 116 12.87 -6.93 20.91
C LYS A 116 14.12 -7.84 20.99
N PRO A 117 14.34 -8.81 20.07
CA PRO A 117 15.55 -9.62 20.08
C PRO A 117 16.80 -8.83 19.65
N MET A 118 16.67 -7.78 18.83
CA MET A 118 17.83 -7.06 18.28
C MET A 118 18.39 -6.00 19.24
N TRP A 119 17.52 -5.31 19.97
CA TRP A 119 17.87 -4.15 20.79
C TRP A 119 17.40 -4.26 22.24
N GLY A 120 16.79 -5.39 22.62
CA GLY A 120 16.29 -5.63 23.98
C GLY A 120 14.97 -4.93 24.31
N THR A 121 14.41 -4.10 23.41
CA THR A 121 13.18 -3.33 23.60
C THR A 121 12.25 -3.44 22.40
N TRP A 122 10.93 -3.35 22.64
CA TRP A 122 9.91 -3.34 21.60
C TRP A 122 9.79 -1.99 20.89
N TRP A 123 10.23 -0.91 21.54
CA TRP A 123 10.08 0.44 21.00
C TRP A 123 11.22 1.33 21.46
N VAL A 124 11.65 2.20 20.55
CA VAL A 124 12.49 3.36 20.82
C VAL A 124 11.90 4.56 20.09
N TRP A 125 11.99 5.74 20.68
CA TRP A 125 11.49 6.98 20.09
C TRP A 125 12.50 7.59 19.11
N ASP A 126 12.96 6.78 18.16
CA ASP A 126 13.88 7.24 17.13
C ASP A 126 13.14 7.86 15.94
N ALA A 127 13.90 8.53 15.06
CA ALA A 127 13.32 9.24 13.92
C ALA A 127 12.52 8.32 13.00
N ARG A 128 12.97 7.07 12.79
CA ARG A 128 12.32 6.12 11.87
C ARG A 128 11.00 5.59 12.42
N LEU A 129 10.99 5.02 13.62
CA LEU A 129 9.79 4.45 14.23
C LEU A 129 8.75 5.54 14.49
N THR A 130 9.20 6.70 14.96
CA THR A 130 8.30 7.83 15.21
C THR A 130 7.68 8.34 13.91
N SER A 131 8.45 8.46 12.83
CA SER A 131 7.91 8.91 11.54
C SER A 131 7.01 7.86 10.86
N GLU A 132 7.27 6.55 11.02
CA GLU A 132 6.33 5.50 10.57
C GLU A 132 5.03 5.50 11.41
N LEU A 133 5.10 5.79 12.71
CA LEU A 133 3.91 5.97 13.55
C LEU A 133 3.11 7.21 13.13
N ILE A 134 3.79 8.31 12.82
CA ILE A 134 3.15 9.51 12.26
C ILE A 134 2.48 9.16 10.93
N LEU A 135 3.10 8.35 10.07
CA LEU A 135 2.48 7.87 8.83
C LEU A 135 1.18 7.12 9.08
N PHE A 136 1.13 6.27 10.13
CA PHE A 136 -0.09 5.57 10.51
C PHE A 136 -1.20 6.56 10.88
N PHE A 137 -0.89 7.56 11.71
CA PHE A 137 -1.86 8.58 12.06
C PHE A 137 -2.27 9.46 10.88
N LEU A 138 -1.38 9.74 9.94
CA LEU A 138 -1.72 10.43 8.69
C LEU A 138 -2.72 9.63 7.86
N TYR A 139 -2.54 8.31 7.74
CA TYR A 139 -3.53 7.44 7.09
C TYR A 139 -4.89 7.48 7.81
N CYS A 140 -4.90 7.34 9.14
CA CYS A 140 -6.12 7.45 9.93
C CYS A 140 -6.78 8.82 9.77
N GLY A 141 -6.00 9.89 9.75
CA GLY A 141 -6.45 11.26 9.52
C GLY A 141 -7.13 11.42 8.16
N VAL A 142 -6.54 10.90 7.09
CA VAL A 142 -7.14 10.93 5.74
C VAL A 142 -8.47 10.17 5.71
N ILE A 143 -8.52 8.98 6.32
CA ILE A 143 -9.75 8.16 6.37
C ILE A 143 -10.84 8.87 7.18
N ALA A 144 -10.49 9.39 8.37
CA ALA A 144 -11.42 10.09 9.24
C ALA A 144 -11.94 11.37 8.59
N LEU A 145 -11.04 12.22 8.06
CA LEU A 145 -11.40 13.48 7.41
C LEU A 145 -12.26 13.26 6.17
N TYR A 146 -12.03 12.20 5.40
CA TYR A 146 -12.93 11.86 4.30
C TYR A 146 -14.32 11.40 4.79
N GLY A 147 -14.37 10.75 5.96
CA GLY A 147 -15.59 10.27 6.59
C GLY A 147 -16.52 11.38 7.12
N THR A 148 -15.98 12.53 7.51
CA THR A 148 -16.75 13.61 8.16
C THR A 148 -17.65 14.41 7.22
N PHE A 149 -17.45 14.33 5.90
CA PHE A 149 -18.22 15.10 4.93
C PHE A 149 -19.26 14.22 4.21
N ASP A 150 -20.47 14.75 4.05
CA ASP A 150 -21.52 14.12 3.23
C ASP A 150 -21.20 14.26 1.73
N ASP A 151 -20.80 15.45 1.28
CA ASP A 151 -20.33 15.66 -0.08
C ASP A 151 -18.96 15.00 -0.29
N LYS A 152 -18.96 13.84 -0.97
CA LYS A 152 -17.75 13.08 -1.27
C LYS A 152 -16.78 13.77 -2.22
N GLN A 153 -17.22 14.78 -2.96
CA GLN A 153 -16.30 15.62 -3.75
C GLN A 153 -15.51 16.56 -2.84
N GLN A 154 -16.19 17.25 -1.91
CA GLN A 154 -15.55 18.10 -0.91
C GLN A 154 -14.65 17.27 0.03
N ALA A 155 -15.15 16.12 0.48
CA ALA A 155 -14.39 15.14 1.28
C ALA A 155 -13.07 14.76 0.60
N GLY A 156 -13.14 14.43 -0.69
CA GLY A 156 -11.96 14.07 -1.50
C GLY A 156 -10.93 15.19 -1.60
N LYS A 157 -11.38 16.44 -1.75
CA LYS A 157 -10.48 17.61 -1.77
C LYS A 157 -9.83 17.83 -0.41
N ALA A 158 -10.59 17.85 0.68
CA ALA A 158 -10.07 18.06 2.02
C ALA A 158 -9.05 16.97 2.43
N ALA A 159 -9.43 15.71 2.27
CA ALA A 159 -8.56 14.57 2.51
C ALA A 159 -7.34 14.55 1.56
N GLY A 160 -7.52 15.01 0.32
CA GLY A 160 -6.44 15.14 -0.66
C GLY A 160 -5.38 16.17 -0.28
N VAL A 161 -5.78 17.32 0.25
CA VAL A 161 -4.84 18.32 0.78
C VAL A 161 -4.03 17.73 1.94
N MET A 162 -4.68 17.02 2.87
CA MET A 162 -3.98 16.34 3.96
C MET A 162 -2.99 15.28 3.44
N ALA A 163 -3.37 14.48 2.45
CA ALA A 163 -2.47 13.51 1.82
C ALA A 163 -1.25 14.17 1.16
N LEU A 164 -1.44 15.30 0.46
CA LEU A 164 -0.35 16.06 -0.14
C LEU A 164 0.62 16.65 0.87
N VAL A 165 0.12 17.20 1.99
CA VAL A 165 0.99 17.72 3.05
C VAL A 165 1.72 16.57 3.74
N GLY A 166 1.03 15.47 4.04
CA GLY A 166 1.61 14.33 4.73
C GLY A 166 2.70 13.60 3.93
N VAL A 167 2.76 13.75 2.60
CA VAL A 167 3.79 13.08 1.78
C VAL A 167 5.21 13.52 2.14
N VAL A 168 5.35 14.70 2.75
CA VAL A 168 6.62 15.23 3.27
C VAL A 168 7.21 14.32 4.37
N ASN A 169 6.38 13.54 5.06
CA ASN A 169 6.85 12.55 6.04
C ASN A 169 7.61 11.38 5.39
N ILE A 170 7.39 11.08 4.10
CA ILE A 170 8.03 9.94 3.43
C ILE A 170 9.55 10.13 3.30
N PRO A 171 10.08 11.28 2.82
CA PRO A 171 11.51 11.58 2.89
C PRO A 171 12.09 11.46 4.30
N VAL A 172 11.35 11.91 5.33
CA VAL A 172 11.78 11.83 6.73
C VAL A 172 11.97 10.36 7.14
N ILE A 173 11.01 9.48 6.82
CA ILE A 173 11.14 8.04 7.11
C ILE A 173 12.34 7.44 6.36
N HIS A 174 12.47 7.73 5.06
CA HIS A 174 13.51 7.12 4.22
C HIS A 174 14.91 7.51 4.70
N PHE A 175 15.17 8.81 4.78
CA PHE A 175 16.47 9.36 5.14
C PHE A 175 16.71 9.41 6.66
N SER A 176 15.76 8.97 7.49
CA SER A 176 15.93 8.92 8.96
C SER A 176 17.19 8.19 9.42
N VAL A 177 17.66 7.18 8.68
CA VAL A 177 18.89 6.43 8.95
C VAL A 177 20.17 7.14 8.56
N GLU A 178 20.07 8.15 7.69
CA GLU A 178 21.22 8.95 7.24
C GLU A 178 21.32 10.25 8.05
N TRP A 179 20.16 10.85 8.40
CA TRP A 179 20.10 12.13 9.08
C TRP A 179 20.29 12.03 10.60
N TRP A 180 19.97 10.89 11.21
CA TRP A 180 20.10 10.70 12.67
C TRP A 180 20.82 9.41 13.04
N ASN A 181 21.43 9.42 14.23
CA ASN A 181 21.90 8.20 14.87
C ASN A 181 20.70 7.36 15.29
N THR A 182 20.53 6.21 14.64
CA THR A 182 19.44 5.25 14.90
C THR A 182 20.00 3.84 15.06
N LEU A 183 19.26 3.00 15.78
CA LEU A 183 19.53 1.57 15.87
C LEU A 183 19.20 0.83 14.56
N HIS A 184 18.46 1.48 13.65
CA HIS A 184 18.11 0.90 12.37
C HIS A 184 19.33 0.85 11.45
N GLN A 185 19.54 -0.32 10.87
CA GLN A 185 20.53 -0.49 9.81
C GLN A 185 20.09 0.29 8.55
N GLY A 186 21.06 0.86 7.85
CA GLY A 186 20.85 1.45 6.53
C GLY A 186 20.30 0.42 5.54
N ALA A 187 19.63 0.88 4.47
CA ALA A 187 18.97 -0.01 3.53
C ALA A 187 19.98 -0.93 2.78
N THR A 188 19.76 -2.24 2.91
CA THR A 188 20.61 -3.31 2.32
C THR A 188 20.35 -3.50 0.82
N ILE A 189 19.17 -3.10 0.32
CA ILE A 189 18.70 -3.34 -1.06
C ILE A 189 19.00 -2.16 -2.00
N THR A 190 19.06 -0.92 -1.50
CA THR A 190 19.17 0.30 -2.32
C THR A 190 20.60 0.76 -2.56
N LYS A 191 21.61 -0.02 -2.16
CA LYS A 191 22.99 0.26 -2.55
C LYS A 191 23.14 0.00 -4.05
N PHE A 192 23.67 0.96 -4.80
CA PHE A 192 24.00 0.82 -6.22
C PHE A 192 25.11 -0.22 -6.50
N ASP A 193 25.68 -0.81 -5.44
CA ASP A 193 26.62 -1.92 -5.46
C ASP A 193 25.94 -3.29 -5.22
N LYS A 194 26.73 -4.37 -5.07
CA LYS A 194 26.22 -5.69 -4.68
C LYS A 194 25.35 -5.59 -3.41
N PRO A 195 24.12 -6.16 -3.41
CA PRO A 195 23.30 -6.23 -2.22
C PRO A 195 24.09 -6.87 -1.08
N SER A 196 24.10 -6.26 0.10
CA SER A 196 24.81 -6.80 1.28
C SER A 196 24.06 -7.95 1.96
N ILE A 197 23.30 -8.72 1.19
CA ILE A 197 22.46 -9.85 1.61
C ILE A 197 22.75 -11.05 0.71
N ALA A 198 22.88 -12.24 1.30
CA ALA A 198 23.09 -13.47 0.54
C ALA A 198 21.93 -13.72 -0.44
N ALA A 199 22.23 -14.25 -1.63
CA ALA A 199 21.22 -14.48 -2.67
C ALA A 199 20.07 -15.38 -2.18
N GLU A 200 20.39 -16.36 -1.33
CA GLU A 200 19.44 -17.27 -0.69
C GLU A 200 18.43 -16.54 0.20
N MET A 201 18.82 -15.42 0.81
CA MET A 201 17.95 -14.59 1.62
C MET A 201 17.23 -13.50 0.79
N LEU A 202 17.87 -13.04 -0.29
CA LEU A 202 17.37 -11.97 -1.16
C LEU A 202 16.20 -12.40 -2.04
N TRP A 203 16.28 -13.55 -2.71
CA TRP A 203 15.24 -13.99 -3.65
C TRP A 203 13.86 -14.15 -2.99
N PRO A 204 13.72 -14.80 -1.83
CA PRO A 204 12.45 -14.86 -1.13
C PRO A 204 11.94 -13.47 -0.73
N LEU A 205 12.84 -12.55 -0.38
CA LEU A 205 12.47 -11.17 -0.05
C LEU A 205 11.90 -10.44 -1.27
N LEU A 206 12.54 -10.53 -2.43
CA LEU A 206 12.04 -9.93 -3.67
C LEU A 206 10.69 -10.52 -4.10
N MET A 207 10.52 -11.84 -3.93
CA MET A 207 9.23 -12.50 -4.16
C MET A 207 8.14 -11.96 -3.22
N ASN A 208 8.43 -11.78 -1.94
CA ASN A 208 7.48 -11.20 -0.99
C ASN A 208 7.20 -9.72 -1.26
N ILE A 209 8.19 -8.92 -1.67
CA ILE A 209 7.99 -7.52 -2.09
C ILE A 209 7.02 -7.47 -3.29
N GLY A 210 7.34 -8.20 -4.36
CA GLY A 210 6.51 -8.21 -5.57
C GLY A 210 5.12 -8.81 -5.33
N GLY A 211 5.05 -9.90 -4.57
CA GLY A 211 3.81 -10.57 -4.22
C GLY A 211 2.89 -9.73 -3.34
N MET A 212 3.45 -9.03 -2.34
CA MET A 212 2.71 -8.11 -1.48
C MET A 212 2.27 -6.87 -2.26
N ALA A 213 3.09 -6.36 -3.20
CA ALA A 213 2.72 -5.28 -4.10
C ALA A 213 1.48 -5.65 -4.94
N MET A 214 1.46 -6.86 -5.52
CA MET A 214 0.32 -7.36 -6.27
C MET A 214 -0.90 -7.63 -5.38
N PHE A 215 -0.68 -8.07 -4.14
CA PHE A 215 -1.76 -8.24 -3.16
C PHE A 215 -2.45 -6.91 -2.85
N ILE A 216 -1.68 -5.88 -2.48
CA ILE A 216 -2.25 -4.55 -2.17
C ILE A 216 -2.87 -3.90 -3.41
N ALA A 217 -2.33 -4.15 -4.61
CA ALA A 217 -2.94 -3.71 -5.86
C ALA A 217 -4.30 -4.38 -6.10
N THR A 218 -4.42 -5.69 -5.81
CA THR A 218 -5.69 -6.43 -5.85
C THR A 218 -6.71 -5.82 -4.90
N LEU A 219 -6.34 -5.62 -3.63
CA LEU A 219 -7.22 -5.01 -2.63
C LEU A 219 -7.64 -3.59 -3.04
N THR A 220 -6.71 -2.79 -3.56
CA THR A 220 -6.98 -1.44 -4.04
C THR A 220 -7.96 -1.44 -5.21
N CYS A 221 -7.78 -2.33 -6.20
CA CYS A 221 -8.72 -2.49 -7.32
C CYS A 221 -10.12 -2.87 -6.84
N LEU A 222 -10.23 -3.83 -5.90
CA LEU A 222 -11.52 -4.23 -5.33
C LEU A 222 -12.20 -3.08 -4.58
N ARG A 223 -11.45 -2.33 -3.77
CA ARG A 223 -11.96 -1.17 -3.04
C ARG A 223 -12.38 -0.05 -3.98
N LEU A 224 -11.60 0.23 -5.02
CA LEU A 224 -11.92 1.25 -6.02
C LEU A 224 -13.18 0.89 -6.81
N LYS A 225 -13.34 -0.38 -7.19
CA LYS A 225 -14.58 -0.88 -7.80
C LYS A 225 -15.80 -0.60 -6.91
N ASN A 226 -15.69 -0.93 -5.62
CA ASN A 226 -16.77 -0.71 -4.66
C ASN A 226 -17.08 0.79 -4.48
N GLU A 227 -16.06 1.64 -4.40
CA GLU A 227 -16.24 3.09 -4.29
C GLU A 227 -16.91 3.68 -5.55
N ILE A 228 -16.52 3.21 -6.74
CA ILE A 228 -17.14 3.62 -8.00
C ILE A 228 -18.62 3.22 -8.03
N ILE A 229 -18.93 1.95 -7.70
CA ILE A 229 -20.33 1.47 -7.68
C ILE A 229 -21.16 2.32 -6.72
N ARG A 230 -20.67 2.54 -5.49
CA ARG A 230 -21.38 3.34 -4.47
C ARG A 230 -21.69 4.77 -4.95
N ARG A 231 -20.73 5.42 -5.61
CA ARG A 231 -20.89 6.80 -6.09
C ARG A 231 -21.73 6.94 -7.37
N GLU A 232 -21.79 5.88 -8.18
CA GLU A 232 -22.44 5.89 -9.48
C GLU A 232 -23.69 5.00 -9.53
N LEU A 233 -24.29 4.64 -8.38
CA LEU A 233 -25.54 3.85 -8.30
C LEU A 233 -26.65 4.38 -9.21
N HIS A 234 -26.76 5.70 -9.33
CA HIS A 234 -27.74 6.39 -10.18
C HIS A 234 -27.47 6.24 -11.69
N ARG A 235 -26.31 5.72 -12.11
CA ARG A 235 -25.97 5.58 -13.53
C ARG A 235 -26.57 4.30 -14.12
N PRO A 236 -27.13 4.35 -15.35
CA PRO A 236 -27.74 3.18 -15.99
C PRO A 236 -26.81 1.96 -16.11
N TRP A 237 -25.51 2.17 -16.35
CA TRP A 237 -24.56 1.06 -16.48
C TRP A 237 -24.33 0.31 -15.17
N VAL A 238 -24.47 0.96 -14.01
CA VAL A 238 -24.36 0.31 -12.70
C VAL A 238 -25.63 -0.50 -12.42
N TYR A 239 -26.80 0.05 -12.72
CA TYR A 239 -28.07 -0.69 -12.64
C TYR A 239 -28.03 -1.98 -13.48
N GLN A 240 -27.60 -1.88 -14.74
CA GLN A 240 -27.44 -3.04 -15.62
C GLN A 240 -26.46 -4.07 -15.08
N LEU A 241 -25.33 -3.62 -14.52
CA LEU A 241 -24.34 -4.51 -13.89
C LEU A 241 -24.95 -5.29 -12.71
N LEU A 242 -25.65 -4.60 -11.81
CA LEU A 242 -26.26 -5.22 -10.62
C LEU A 242 -27.39 -6.20 -10.98
N HIS A 243 -28.13 -5.97 -12.07
CA HIS A 243 -29.22 -6.86 -12.49
C HIS A 243 -28.73 -8.02 -13.36
N ARG A 244 -27.63 -7.84 -14.10
CA ARG A 244 -26.99 -8.93 -14.84
C ARG A 244 -26.41 -10.00 -13.92
N ASP A 245 -25.81 -9.59 -12.79
CA ASP A 245 -25.27 -10.55 -11.82
C ASP A 245 -26.37 -11.35 -11.11
N LYS A 246 -27.55 -10.75 -10.86
CA LYS A 246 -28.72 -11.47 -10.32
C LYS A 246 -29.25 -12.53 -11.28
N GLY A 247 -29.43 -12.19 -12.56
CA GLY A 247 -29.88 -13.16 -13.56
C GLY A 247 -28.93 -14.33 -13.80
N ASN A 248 -27.63 -14.16 -13.52
CA ASN A 248 -26.65 -15.24 -13.57
C ASN A 248 -26.62 -16.09 -12.27
N GLN A 249 -27.02 -15.52 -11.12
CA GLN A 249 -27.13 -16.24 -9.86
C GLN A 249 -28.42 -17.07 -9.77
N ASP A 250 -29.51 -16.61 -10.38
CA ASP A 250 -30.79 -17.33 -10.44
C ASP A 250 -30.80 -18.46 -11.51
N ALA A 251 -29.76 -18.55 -12.33
CA ALA A 251 -29.62 -19.52 -13.43
C ALA A 251 -28.66 -20.69 -13.12
N VAL A 252 -28.16 -20.79 -11.88
CA VAL A 252 -27.31 -21.87 -11.35
C VAL A 252 -28.06 -22.58 -10.24
#